data_AF-A0A9E3TGK0-F1
#
_entry.id   AF-A0A9E3TGK0-F1
#
_cell.length_a   1.000
_cell.length_b   1.000
_cell.length_c   1.000
_cell.angle_alpha   90.00
_cell.angle_beta   90.00
_cell.angle_gamma   90.00
#
_symmetry.space_group_name_H-M   'P 1'
#
loop_
_entity.id
_entity.type
_entity.pdbx_description
1 polymer ?
#
loop_
_entity_poly.entity_id
_entity_poly.type
_entity_poly.pdbx_seq_one_letter_code
_entity_poly.pdbx_strand_id
1 'polypeptide(L)'
;TLKLIERLRQILSSEPLQLRIVVDELEKIKDAFADPRRTEIIARAEEISVEDLIQEEEVVITVSHTGYIKRTALSTYRSQRRGGKGRIGMTTREEDVVQHLFLASTHDYILVFLSSGRMHWLKVHEIPDVSSAGRGKAVVNLIRITPDDKVAAMVAVRDFPQDRYVALASRRGFVKKTPLSAFGRPSKAGILAVSLDEGDGVLAAGISDGECEIVMGTAAGKSIRFRESDVRPMGRNARGVIGIRMAPSDQLVEMEVLAGRPDILSVTSKGYGKRTGVEEYRLQGRGGSGIINMRTTARNGRVVVTTGVSDEDQILLITAQGKIIRMDASGISRIGRATQGVRLIQLEEGDAVVSGMRTAEREEEGKSAPVATAPDEDEEPPRPEELAADDEGN
;
A
#
# COMPACT_ATOMS: atom_id res chain seq x y z
N THR A 1 11.81 -65.13 -65.08
CA THR A 1 10.69 -64.99 -66.04
C THR A 1 10.78 -63.64 -66.73
N LEU A 2 10.52 -63.57 -68.03
CA LEU A 2 10.57 -62.33 -68.85
C LEU A 2 9.84 -61.14 -68.18
N LYS A 3 8.74 -61.39 -67.48
CA LYS A 3 7.96 -60.40 -66.71
C LYS A 3 8.73 -59.66 -65.61
N LEU A 4 9.69 -60.32 -64.94
CA LEU A 4 10.49 -59.68 -63.90
C LEU A 4 11.51 -58.70 -64.49
N ILE A 5 12.11 -59.08 -65.63
CA ILE A 5 13.09 -58.26 -66.34
C ILE A 5 12.42 -56.99 -66.89
N GLU A 6 11.20 -57.13 -67.44
CA GLU A 6 10.40 -56.02 -67.93
C GLU A 6 10.02 -55.03 -66.81
N ARG A 7 9.57 -55.55 -65.66
CA ARG A 7 9.28 -54.72 -64.47
C ARG A 7 10.50 -53.97 -63.96
N LEU A 8 11.67 -54.62 -63.87
CA LEU A 8 12.91 -53.98 -63.41
C LEU A 8 13.39 -52.91 -64.39
N ARG A 9 13.24 -53.12 -65.71
CA ARG A 9 13.52 -52.10 -66.72
C ARG A 9 12.58 -50.91 -66.61
N GLN A 10 11.29 -51.15 -66.37
CA GLN A 10 10.30 -50.09 -66.16
C GLN A 10 10.59 -49.26 -64.91
N ILE A 11 11.05 -49.90 -63.83
CA ILE A 11 11.51 -49.21 -62.62
C ILE A 11 12.75 -48.36 -62.93
N LEU A 12 13.77 -48.92 -63.59
CA LEU A 12 15.00 -48.19 -63.91
C LEU A 12 14.78 -47.03 -64.88
N SER A 13 13.80 -47.12 -65.78
CA SER A 13 13.51 -46.08 -66.77
C SER A 13 12.58 -44.97 -66.28
N SER A 14 12.01 -45.08 -65.07
CA SER A 14 11.01 -44.14 -64.55
C SER A 14 11.35 -43.69 -63.14
N GLU A 15 11.91 -42.48 -63.04
CA GLU A 15 12.20 -41.81 -61.76
C GLU A 15 10.96 -41.66 -60.85
N PRO A 16 9.76 -41.30 -61.36
CA PRO A 16 8.55 -41.28 -60.53
C PRO A 16 8.21 -42.64 -59.91
N LEU A 17 8.47 -43.73 -60.62
CA LEU A 17 8.19 -45.08 -60.14
C LEU A 17 9.20 -45.51 -59.06
N GLN A 18 10.45 -45.07 -59.18
CA GLN A 18 11.49 -45.28 -58.16
C GLN A 18 11.14 -44.53 -56.88
N LEU A 19 10.76 -43.25 -56.97
CA LEU A 19 10.33 -42.44 -55.82
C LEU A 19 9.12 -43.06 -55.12
N ARG A 20 8.17 -43.60 -55.88
CA ARG A 20 7.02 -44.30 -55.30
C ARG A 20 7.46 -45.53 -54.50
N ILE A 21 8.39 -46.32 -55.03
CA ILE A 21 8.94 -47.47 -54.30
C ILE A 21 9.65 -47.01 -53.02
N VAL A 22 10.41 -45.92 -53.06
CA VAL A 22 11.08 -45.37 -51.87
C VAL A 22 10.07 -44.91 -50.83
N VAL A 23 8.98 -44.24 -51.23
CA VAL A 23 7.90 -43.84 -50.30
C VAL A 23 7.23 -45.08 -49.71
N ASP A 24 6.88 -46.06 -50.54
CA ASP A 24 6.24 -47.32 -50.10
C ASP A 24 7.15 -48.09 -49.10
N GLU A 25 8.47 -48.04 -49.29
CA GLU A 25 9.44 -48.64 -48.37
C GLU A 25 9.59 -47.85 -47.07
N LEU A 26 9.63 -46.52 -47.13
CA LEU A 26 9.68 -45.65 -45.95
C LEU A 26 8.40 -45.76 -45.10
N GLU A 27 7.24 -45.90 -45.73
CA GLU A 27 5.97 -46.13 -45.03
C GLU A 27 5.98 -47.48 -44.31
N LYS A 28 6.47 -48.55 -44.94
CA LYS A 28 6.62 -49.86 -44.27
C LYS A 28 7.57 -49.80 -43.07
N ILE A 29 8.68 -49.06 -43.18
CA ILE A 29 9.61 -48.87 -42.06
C ILE A 29 8.94 -48.06 -40.95
N LYS A 30 8.25 -46.97 -41.29
CA LYS A 30 7.48 -46.17 -40.33
C LYS A 30 6.46 -47.03 -39.59
N ASP A 31 5.71 -47.87 -40.28
CA ASP A 31 4.67 -48.71 -39.66
C ASP A 31 5.25 -49.84 -38.81
N ALA A 32 6.37 -50.43 -39.23
CA ALA A 32 7.02 -51.51 -38.48
C ALA A 32 7.71 -51.04 -37.19
N PHE A 33 8.19 -49.79 -37.17
CA PHE A 33 8.98 -49.23 -36.06
C PHE A 33 8.32 -48.01 -35.40
N ALA A 34 7.02 -47.77 -35.64
CA ALA A 34 6.29 -46.69 -34.99
C ALA A 34 6.16 -46.95 -33.48
N ASP A 35 6.71 -46.05 -32.67
CA ASP A 35 6.47 -45.99 -31.23
C ASP A 35 5.78 -44.68 -30.84
N PRO A 36 4.92 -44.69 -29.80
CA PRO A 36 4.33 -43.46 -29.30
C PRO A 36 5.43 -42.56 -28.72
N ARG A 37 5.35 -41.26 -28.99
CA ARG A 37 6.30 -40.29 -28.46
C ARG A 37 6.32 -40.36 -26.93
N ARG A 38 7.49 -40.65 -26.37
CA ARG A 38 7.68 -40.78 -24.91
C ARG A 38 7.76 -39.45 -24.16
N THR A 39 8.06 -38.36 -24.88
CA THR A 39 8.24 -37.02 -24.31
C THR A 39 7.10 -36.11 -24.73
N GLU A 40 6.67 -35.23 -23.84
CA GLU A 40 5.71 -34.18 -24.15
C GLU A 40 6.47 -32.87 -24.41
N ILE A 41 6.16 -32.17 -25.51
CA ILE A 41 6.68 -30.82 -25.74
C ILE A 41 5.64 -29.85 -25.19
N ILE A 42 5.87 -29.38 -23.98
CA ILE A 42 5.07 -28.31 -23.38
C ILE A 42 5.54 -27.00 -24.03
N ALA A 43 4.68 -26.37 -24.83
CA ALA A 43 5.01 -25.17 -25.61
C ALA A 43 5.28 -23.90 -24.75
N ARG A 44 5.05 -23.98 -23.44
CA ARG A 44 5.27 -22.90 -22.49
C ARG A 44 5.90 -23.45 -21.21
N ALA A 45 7.17 -23.14 -20.98
CA ALA A 45 7.56 -22.79 -19.63
C ALA A 45 6.76 -21.53 -19.30
N GLU A 46 6.12 -21.45 -18.14
CA GLU A 46 5.50 -20.21 -17.67
C GLU A 46 6.53 -19.08 -17.86
N GLU A 47 6.17 -18.06 -18.64
CA GLU A 47 7.02 -16.88 -18.80
C GLU A 47 7.20 -16.31 -17.39
N ILE A 48 8.39 -16.48 -16.79
CA ILE A 48 8.73 -15.87 -15.51
C ILE A 48 8.40 -14.39 -15.66
N SER A 49 7.35 -13.96 -14.96
CA SER A 49 6.94 -12.57 -15.02
C SER A 49 7.98 -11.77 -14.25
N VAL A 50 8.18 -10.50 -14.61
CA VAL A 50 9.04 -9.61 -13.82
C VAL A 50 8.57 -9.55 -12.36
N GLU A 51 7.28 -9.81 -12.11
CA GLU A 51 6.66 -9.89 -10.79
C GLU A 51 7.20 -11.05 -9.98
N ASP A 52 7.42 -12.22 -10.58
CA ASP A 52 7.96 -13.41 -9.90
C ASP A 52 9.42 -13.24 -9.44
N LEU A 53 10.14 -12.25 -10.00
CA LEU A 53 11.50 -11.90 -9.59
C LEU A 53 11.53 -10.88 -8.44
N ILE A 54 10.39 -10.28 -8.10
CA ILE A 54 10.29 -9.27 -7.06
C ILE A 54 10.04 -9.98 -5.72
N GLN A 55 10.79 -9.59 -4.70
CA GLN A 55 10.58 -10.12 -3.35
C GLN A 55 9.24 -9.63 -2.78
N GLU A 56 8.44 -10.53 -2.22
CA GLU A 56 7.24 -10.16 -1.46
C GLU A 56 7.63 -9.61 -0.10
N GLU A 57 7.48 -8.30 0.09
CA GLU A 57 7.75 -7.62 1.36
C GLU A 57 6.73 -6.50 1.60
N GLU A 58 6.54 -6.13 2.86
CA GLU A 58 5.71 -4.98 3.23
C GLU A 58 6.49 -3.67 3.06
N VAL A 59 5.92 -2.76 2.30
CA VAL A 59 6.52 -1.47 1.99
C VAL A 59 5.64 -0.33 2.48
N VAL A 60 6.29 0.72 2.96
CA VAL A 60 5.69 2.02 3.26
C VAL A 60 5.77 2.87 2.02
N ILE A 61 4.63 3.37 1.58
CA ILE A 61 4.49 4.25 0.43
C ILE A 61 4.17 5.64 0.94
N THR A 62 5.02 6.60 0.60
CA THR A 62 4.85 8.00 1.00
C THR A 62 4.55 8.86 -0.20
N VAL A 63 3.61 9.78 -0.05
CA VAL A 63 3.25 10.76 -1.08
C VAL A 63 3.43 12.17 -0.54
N SER A 64 4.21 12.98 -1.25
CA SER A 64 4.39 14.40 -0.95
C SER A 64 3.23 15.25 -1.47
N HIS A 65 3.11 16.48 -0.94
CA HIS A 65 2.09 17.44 -1.38
C HIS A 65 2.27 17.84 -2.85
N THR A 66 3.52 17.90 -3.35
CA THR A 66 3.79 18.11 -4.78
C THR A 66 3.63 16.84 -5.62
N GLY A 67 3.17 15.73 -5.02
CA GLY A 67 2.84 14.50 -5.71
C GLY A 67 4.04 13.60 -5.98
N TYR A 68 5.14 13.70 -5.23
CA TYR A 68 6.21 12.71 -5.34
C TYR A 68 5.83 11.46 -4.56
N ILE A 69 5.94 10.30 -5.21
CA ILE A 69 5.63 8.99 -4.65
C ILE A 69 6.88 8.11 -4.64
N LYS A 70 7.03 7.37 -3.55
CA LYS A 70 8.05 6.35 -3.38
C LYS A 70 7.56 5.19 -2.52
N ARG A 71 8.29 4.08 -2.56
CA ARG A 71 8.18 2.99 -1.60
C ARG A 71 9.51 2.79 -0.86
N THR A 72 9.43 2.35 0.38
CA THR A 72 10.58 1.99 1.22
C THR A 72 10.15 0.81 2.10
N ALA A 73 11.00 -0.21 2.24
CA ALA A 73 10.69 -1.37 3.09
C ALA A 73 10.36 -0.97 4.53
N LEU A 74 9.30 -1.55 5.11
CA LEU A 74 8.85 -1.26 6.47
C LEU A 74 9.95 -1.51 7.53
N SER A 75 10.79 -2.51 7.30
CA SER A 75 11.96 -2.88 8.13
C SER A 75 12.98 -1.74 8.30
N THR A 76 13.04 -0.80 7.35
CA THR A 76 13.91 0.40 7.44
C THR A 76 13.51 1.30 8.62
N TYR A 77 12.21 1.32 8.95
CA TYR A 77 11.66 2.11 10.05
C TYR A 77 11.60 1.28 11.33
N ARG A 78 12.66 1.35 12.14
CA ARG A 78 12.71 0.72 13.47
C ARG A 78 11.68 1.34 14.43
N SER A 79 11.04 0.48 15.24
CA SER A 79 10.11 0.91 16.29
C SER A 79 10.82 1.80 17.33
N GLN A 80 10.11 2.82 17.81
CA GLN A 80 10.53 3.78 18.83
C GLN A 80 9.46 3.90 19.91
N ARG A 81 9.87 4.29 21.11
CA ARG A 81 8.92 4.62 22.18
C ARG A 81 8.17 5.92 21.86
N ARG A 82 6.94 6.04 22.38
CA ARG A 82 6.17 7.30 22.32
C ARG A 82 7.00 8.47 22.85
N GLY A 83 6.86 9.64 22.22
CA GLY A 83 7.63 10.84 22.52
C GLY A 83 9.00 10.90 21.86
N GLY A 84 9.35 9.93 21.02
CA GLY A 84 10.53 10.00 20.16
C GLY A 84 10.45 11.13 19.12
N LYS A 85 11.59 11.43 18.49
CA LYS A 85 11.71 12.45 17.43
C LYS A 85 11.34 11.92 16.04
N GLY A 86 11.23 10.60 15.87
CA GLY A 86 11.08 9.97 14.55
C GLY A 86 12.41 9.90 13.77
N ARG A 87 12.42 9.18 12.66
CA ARG A 87 13.53 9.13 11.70
C ARG A 87 13.16 9.91 10.44
N ILE A 88 14.16 10.35 9.68
CA ILE A 88 13.96 10.99 8.38
C ILE A 88 13.33 9.97 7.43
N GLY A 89 12.09 10.25 7.03
CA GLY A 89 11.27 9.41 6.16
C GLY A 89 11.16 9.92 4.73
N MET A 90 11.46 11.20 4.47
CA MET A 90 11.69 11.76 3.14
C MET A 90 12.38 13.13 3.28
N THR A 91 13.47 13.39 2.55
CA THR A 91 14.04 14.74 2.47
C THR A 91 13.21 15.56 1.49
N THR A 92 12.49 16.55 1.99
CA THR A 92 11.71 17.44 1.15
C THR A 92 12.56 18.64 0.69
N ARG A 93 12.12 19.34 -0.37
CA ARG A 93 12.59 20.72 -0.59
C ARG A 93 12.06 21.59 0.55
N GLU A 94 12.66 22.76 0.77
CA GLU A 94 12.24 23.72 1.81
C GLU A 94 10.73 24.08 1.79
N GLU A 95 10.01 23.75 0.71
CA GLU A 95 8.58 23.98 0.54
C GLU A 95 7.71 22.73 0.24
N ASP A 96 8.31 21.55 0.06
CA ASP A 96 7.52 20.32 -0.15
C ASP A 96 7.27 19.65 1.21
N VAL A 97 6.06 19.19 1.47
CA VAL A 97 5.71 18.53 2.73
C VAL A 97 5.16 17.16 2.43
N VAL A 98 5.39 16.18 3.30
CA VAL A 98 4.75 14.89 3.13
C VAL A 98 3.26 15.03 3.44
N GLN A 99 2.40 14.36 2.67
CA GLN A 99 0.96 14.48 2.84
C GLN A 99 0.33 13.14 3.28
N HIS A 100 0.78 12.03 2.72
CA HIS A 100 0.16 10.72 2.95
C HIS A 100 1.18 9.60 3.16
N LEU A 101 0.77 8.61 3.96
CA LEU A 101 1.50 7.38 4.23
C LEU A 101 0.55 6.19 4.04
N PHE A 102 0.99 5.19 3.29
CA PHE A 102 0.24 3.97 2.98
C PHE A 102 1.14 2.74 3.15
N LEU A 103 0.54 1.57 3.37
CA LEU A 103 1.23 0.29 3.52
C LEU A 103 0.62 -0.71 2.57
N ALA A 104 1.47 -1.46 1.88
CA ALA A 104 1.07 -2.46 0.90
C ALA A 104 2.16 -3.52 0.76
N SER A 105 1.82 -4.67 0.18
CA SER A 105 2.82 -5.62 -0.32
C SER A 105 3.32 -5.21 -1.70
N THR A 106 4.56 -5.56 -2.05
CA THR A 106 5.15 -5.32 -3.38
C THR A 106 4.36 -5.91 -4.56
N HIS A 107 3.57 -6.94 -4.29
CA HIS A 107 2.75 -7.65 -5.29
C HIS A 107 1.32 -7.10 -5.40
N ASP A 108 0.92 -6.20 -4.51
CA ASP A 108 -0.44 -5.69 -4.53
C ASP A 108 -0.63 -4.64 -5.64
N TYR A 109 -1.88 -4.45 -6.05
CA TYR A 109 -2.31 -3.24 -6.70
C TYR A 109 -2.67 -2.19 -5.67
N ILE A 110 -2.39 -0.93 -5.99
CA ILE A 110 -2.94 0.21 -5.27
C ILE A 110 -3.99 0.88 -6.13
N LEU A 111 -5.19 0.97 -5.57
CA LEU A 111 -6.27 1.81 -6.08
C LEU A 111 -6.02 3.23 -5.58
N VAL A 112 -5.52 4.09 -6.47
CA VAL A 112 -5.25 5.50 -6.18
C VAL A 112 -6.50 6.30 -6.48
N PHE A 113 -7.18 6.78 -5.46
CA PHE A 113 -8.32 7.68 -5.57
C PHE A 113 -7.85 9.12 -5.54
N LEU A 114 -8.28 9.88 -6.54
CA LEU A 114 -7.98 11.29 -6.67
C LEU A 114 -9.09 12.13 -6.03
N SER A 115 -8.76 13.38 -5.69
CA SER A 115 -9.68 14.33 -5.06
C SER A 115 -10.95 14.56 -5.88
N SER A 116 -10.87 14.49 -7.22
CA SER A 116 -11.99 14.62 -8.15
C SER A 116 -12.96 13.43 -8.16
N GLY A 117 -12.62 12.31 -7.51
CA GLY A 117 -13.40 11.07 -7.55
C GLY A 117 -13.01 10.11 -8.68
N ARG A 118 -11.97 10.44 -9.47
CA ARG A 118 -11.32 9.48 -10.38
C ARG A 118 -10.45 8.50 -9.61
N MET A 119 -10.23 7.33 -10.19
CA MET A 119 -9.38 6.29 -9.63
C MET A 119 -8.48 5.66 -10.71
N HIS A 120 -7.23 5.38 -10.32
CA HIS A 120 -6.23 4.70 -11.13
C HIS A 120 -5.71 3.46 -10.40
N TRP A 121 -5.17 2.51 -11.17
CA TRP A 121 -4.45 1.35 -10.64
C TRP A 121 -2.97 1.61 -10.78
N LEU A 122 -2.20 1.26 -9.75
CA LEU A 122 -0.76 1.33 -9.76
C LEU A 122 -0.22 0.05 -9.12
N LYS A 123 0.67 -0.66 -9.81
CA LYS A 123 1.33 -1.83 -9.21
C LYS A 123 2.40 -1.33 -8.25
N VAL A 124 2.47 -1.92 -7.06
CA VAL A 124 3.38 -1.42 -6.02
C VAL A 124 4.84 -1.46 -6.48
N HIS A 125 5.26 -2.51 -7.19
CA HIS A 125 6.62 -2.61 -7.69
C HIS A 125 7.01 -1.56 -8.76
N GLU A 126 6.04 -0.93 -9.44
CA GLU A 126 6.31 0.17 -10.38
C GLU A 126 6.67 1.48 -9.65
N ILE A 127 6.32 1.57 -8.36
CA ILE A 127 6.70 2.70 -7.50
C ILE A 127 8.20 2.63 -7.24
N PRO A 128 8.93 3.75 -7.42
CA PRO A 128 10.38 3.76 -7.23
C PRO A 128 10.73 3.38 -5.80
N ASP A 129 11.59 2.37 -5.70
CA ASP A 129 12.24 1.97 -4.46
C ASP A 129 13.43 2.89 -4.22
N VAL A 130 13.37 3.65 -3.13
CA VAL A 130 14.41 4.59 -2.75
C VAL A 130 14.62 4.54 -1.25
N SER A 131 15.81 4.96 -0.83
CA SER A 131 16.14 5.08 0.60
C SER A 131 15.14 5.98 1.33
N SER A 132 15.09 5.87 2.66
CA SER A 132 14.19 6.68 3.48
C SER A 132 14.40 8.19 3.26
N ALA A 133 15.59 8.67 2.89
CA ALA A 133 15.80 10.08 2.54
C ALA A 133 15.42 10.43 1.10
N GLY A 134 15.37 9.45 0.18
CA GLY A 134 15.09 9.66 -1.24
C GLY A 134 13.69 10.22 -1.51
N ARG A 135 13.52 10.96 -2.62
CA ARG A 135 12.24 11.64 -2.96
C ARG A 135 11.29 10.81 -3.82
N GLY A 136 11.78 9.81 -4.55
CA GLY A 136 10.97 9.05 -5.51
C GLY A 136 10.73 9.79 -6.82
N LYS A 137 9.59 9.51 -7.47
CA LYS A 137 9.19 10.06 -8.78
C LYS A 137 7.86 10.78 -8.66
N ALA A 138 7.61 11.74 -9.54
CA ALA A 138 6.32 12.41 -9.60
C ALA A 138 5.21 11.40 -10.00
N VAL A 139 4.11 11.38 -9.25
CA VAL A 139 2.97 10.48 -9.45
C VAL A 139 2.31 10.65 -10.82
N VAL A 140 2.38 11.86 -11.38
CA VAL A 140 1.92 12.18 -12.75
C VAL A 140 2.64 11.39 -13.84
N ASN A 141 3.84 10.86 -13.56
CA ASN A 141 4.59 10.01 -14.48
C ASN A 141 4.11 8.55 -14.45
N LEU A 142 3.45 8.14 -13.37
CA LEU A 142 2.95 6.79 -13.18
C LEU A 142 1.47 6.68 -13.56
N ILE A 143 0.68 7.70 -13.22
CA ILE A 143 -0.75 7.76 -13.49
C ILE A 143 -1.15 9.10 -14.11
N ARG A 144 -2.14 9.07 -15.01
CA ARG A 144 -2.63 10.26 -15.72
C ARG A 144 -3.51 11.11 -14.81
N ILE A 145 -2.92 12.13 -14.20
CA ILE A 145 -3.62 13.07 -13.32
C ILE A 145 -3.75 14.43 -14.02
N THR A 146 -4.88 15.10 -13.86
CA THR A 146 -5.07 16.48 -14.32
C THR A 146 -4.39 17.46 -13.36
N PRO A 147 -3.91 18.62 -13.82
CA PRO A 147 -3.15 19.56 -12.97
C PRO A 147 -3.83 19.96 -11.65
N ASP A 148 -5.17 20.04 -11.64
CA ASP A 148 -5.95 20.45 -10.47
C ASP A 148 -6.30 19.29 -9.51
N ASP A 149 -5.95 18.05 -9.87
CA ASP A 149 -6.37 16.87 -9.13
C ASP A 149 -5.19 16.30 -8.33
N LYS A 150 -5.46 15.91 -7.08
CA LYS A 150 -4.46 15.41 -6.15
C LYS A 150 -4.81 13.99 -5.72
N VAL A 151 -3.81 13.23 -5.32
CA VAL A 151 -4.02 11.96 -4.61
C VAL A 151 -4.75 12.26 -3.30
N ALA A 152 -5.87 11.60 -3.07
CA ALA A 152 -6.68 11.77 -1.87
C ALA A 152 -6.62 10.56 -0.95
N ALA A 153 -6.77 9.35 -1.51
CA ALA A 153 -6.75 8.10 -0.75
C ALA A 153 -6.13 6.99 -1.59
N MET A 154 -5.56 5.99 -0.93
CA MET A 154 -5.06 4.78 -1.57
C MET A 154 -5.54 3.55 -0.82
N VAL A 155 -5.78 2.48 -1.56
CA VAL A 155 -6.17 1.20 -1.00
C VAL A 155 -5.40 0.08 -1.70
N ALA A 156 -4.69 -0.72 -0.92
CA ALA A 156 -4.02 -1.91 -1.41
C ALA A 156 -5.02 -3.05 -1.61
N VAL A 157 -4.97 -3.70 -2.77
CA VAL A 157 -5.78 -4.87 -3.12
C VAL A 157 -4.93 -5.85 -3.91
N ARG A 158 -4.99 -7.12 -3.54
CA ARG A 158 -4.37 -8.20 -4.32
C ARG A 158 -5.29 -8.66 -5.45
N ASP A 159 -6.53 -8.96 -5.07
CA ASP A 159 -7.57 -9.49 -5.94
C ASP A 159 -8.84 -8.65 -5.90
N PHE A 160 -9.76 -8.92 -6.83
CA PHE A 160 -11.04 -8.22 -6.96
C PHE A 160 -12.25 -9.14 -6.74
N PRO A 161 -12.41 -9.74 -5.55
CA PRO A 161 -13.50 -10.65 -5.28
C PRO A 161 -14.86 -9.93 -5.24
N GLN A 162 -15.93 -10.71 -5.41
CA GLN A 162 -17.30 -10.18 -5.51
C GLN A 162 -17.94 -9.87 -4.15
N ASP A 163 -17.42 -10.47 -3.08
CA ASP A 163 -17.90 -10.37 -1.69
C ASP A 163 -17.23 -9.23 -0.90
N ARG A 164 -16.32 -8.49 -1.54
CA ARG A 164 -15.68 -7.30 -0.94
C ARG A 164 -16.21 -6.02 -1.54
N TYR A 165 -16.11 -4.95 -0.76
CA TYR A 165 -16.50 -3.61 -1.18
C TYR A 165 -15.37 -2.60 -0.93
N VAL A 166 -15.38 -1.53 -1.71
CA VAL A 166 -14.65 -0.29 -1.43
C VAL A 166 -15.63 0.69 -0.79
N ALA A 167 -15.37 1.01 0.47
CA ALA A 167 -15.99 2.11 1.17
C ALA A 167 -15.19 3.40 0.88
N LEU A 168 -15.87 4.42 0.36
CA LEU A 168 -15.30 5.74 0.09
C LEU A 168 -15.96 6.76 0.99
N ALA A 169 -15.19 7.73 1.46
CA ALA A 169 -15.70 8.89 2.17
C ALA A 169 -15.22 10.20 1.54
N SER A 170 -16.12 11.19 1.54
CA SER A 170 -15.82 12.54 1.08
C SER A 170 -15.49 13.47 2.24
N ARG A 171 -14.80 14.57 1.94
CA ARG A 171 -14.44 15.61 2.91
C ARG A 171 -15.66 16.24 3.60
N ARG A 172 -16.80 16.32 2.91
CA ARG A 172 -18.08 16.79 3.49
C ARG A 172 -18.86 15.70 4.24
N GLY A 173 -18.30 14.51 4.40
CA GLY A 173 -18.87 13.45 5.22
C GLY A 173 -19.89 12.57 4.50
N PHE A 174 -19.90 12.54 3.16
CA PHE A 174 -20.62 11.49 2.42
C PHE A 174 -19.83 10.18 2.47
N VAL A 175 -20.54 9.06 2.43
CA VAL A 175 -19.98 7.72 2.37
C VAL A 175 -20.62 6.94 1.22
N LYS A 176 -19.85 6.09 0.57
CA LYS A 176 -20.32 5.25 -0.52
C LYS A 176 -19.69 3.87 -0.47
N LYS A 177 -20.49 2.83 -0.68
CA LYS A 177 -20.04 1.46 -0.81
C LYS A 177 -20.17 0.99 -2.25
N THR A 178 -19.08 0.48 -2.84
CA THR A 178 -19.04 -0.02 -4.22
C THR A 178 -18.43 -1.42 -4.24
N PRO A 179 -19.02 -2.43 -4.92
CA PRO A 179 -18.41 -3.75 -5.02
C PRO A 179 -16.98 -3.68 -5.59
N LEU A 180 -16.04 -4.39 -4.96
CA LEU A 180 -14.63 -4.36 -5.36
C LEU A 180 -14.43 -4.91 -6.78
N SER A 181 -15.24 -5.91 -7.17
CA SER A 181 -15.32 -6.45 -8.54
C SER A 181 -15.61 -5.39 -9.61
N ALA A 182 -16.22 -4.25 -9.27
CA ALA A 182 -16.44 -3.13 -10.20
C ALA A 182 -15.13 -2.44 -10.62
N PHE A 183 -14.02 -2.71 -9.92
CA PHE A 183 -12.67 -2.23 -10.19
C PHE A 183 -11.74 -3.30 -10.77
N GLY A 184 -12.23 -4.52 -11.05
CA GLY A 184 -11.43 -5.65 -11.53
C GLY A 184 -10.98 -5.59 -12.99
N ARG A 185 -11.13 -4.46 -13.67
CA ARG A 185 -10.66 -4.24 -15.05
C ARG A 185 -9.75 -3.02 -15.10
N PRO A 186 -8.44 -3.18 -14.83
CA PRO A 186 -7.49 -2.08 -14.84
C PRO A 186 -7.45 -1.35 -16.18
N SER A 187 -7.37 -0.03 -16.14
CA SER A 187 -7.26 0.83 -17.32
C SER A 187 -6.27 1.97 -17.09
N LYS A 188 -5.36 2.20 -18.04
CA LYS A 188 -4.37 3.30 -17.99
C LYS A 188 -5.01 4.69 -17.95
N ALA A 189 -6.22 4.85 -18.50
CA ALA A 189 -6.94 6.12 -18.50
C ALA A 189 -7.56 6.46 -17.12
N GLY A 190 -7.57 5.50 -16.19
CA GLY A 190 -8.36 5.58 -14.98
C GLY A 190 -9.86 5.53 -15.25
N ILE A 191 -10.64 5.53 -14.18
CA ILE A 191 -12.11 5.47 -14.23
C ILE A 191 -12.71 6.46 -13.23
N LEU A 192 -13.95 6.85 -13.46
CA LEU A 192 -14.71 7.55 -12.43
C LEU A 192 -15.09 6.54 -11.35
N ALA A 193 -14.63 6.75 -10.12
CA ALA A 193 -14.94 5.90 -8.99
C ALA A 193 -16.07 6.45 -8.14
N VAL A 194 -16.28 7.77 -8.08
CA VAL A 194 -17.37 8.45 -7.38
C VAL A 194 -17.69 9.79 -8.02
N SER A 195 -18.98 10.15 -8.07
CA SER A 195 -19.42 11.50 -8.45
C SER A 195 -19.50 12.38 -7.22
N LEU A 196 -18.93 13.58 -7.27
CA LEU A 196 -18.87 14.51 -6.14
C LEU A 196 -19.63 15.79 -6.45
N ASP A 197 -20.11 16.46 -5.40
CA ASP A 197 -20.66 17.80 -5.53
C ASP A 197 -19.55 18.84 -5.64
N GLU A 198 -19.89 20.02 -6.13
CA GLU A 198 -18.96 21.13 -6.24
C GLU A 198 -18.36 21.51 -4.88
N GLY A 199 -17.02 21.56 -4.84
CA GLY A 199 -16.24 21.84 -3.64
C GLY A 199 -16.20 20.71 -2.62
N ASP A 200 -16.68 19.51 -2.93
CA ASP A 200 -16.36 18.28 -2.18
C ASP A 200 -15.15 17.57 -2.80
N GLY A 201 -14.59 16.60 -2.08
CA GLY A 201 -13.43 15.84 -2.51
C GLY A 201 -13.42 14.45 -1.88
N VAL A 202 -12.88 13.45 -2.56
CA VAL A 202 -12.53 12.18 -1.88
C VAL A 202 -11.55 12.49 -0.76
N LEU A 203 -11.69 11.80 0.37
CA LEU A 203 -10.80 11.94 1.51
C LEU A 203 -10.22 10.58 1.93
N ALA A 204 -11.07 9.57 2.06
CA ALA A 204 -10.67 8.29 2.62
C ALA A 204 -11.31 7.14 1.84
N ALA A 205 -10.64 6.00 1.87
CA ALA A 205 -11.05 4.79 1.18
C ALA A 205 -10.62 3.57 2.01
N GLY A 206 -11.43 2.51 2.04
CA GLY A 206 -11.11 1.28 2.76
C GLY A 206 -11.82 0.07 2.15
N ILE A 207 -11.24 -1.12 2.34
CA ILE A 207 -11.87 -2.39 1.95
C ILE A 207 -12.73 -2.90 3.09
N SER A 208 -13.87 -3.48 2.74
CA SER A 208 -14.80 -4.10 3.67
C SER A 208 -15.38 -5.41 3.13
N ASP A 209 -15.96 -6.22 4.01
CA ASP A 209 -16.76 -7.42 3.68
C ASP A 209 -18.28 -7.17 3.64
N GLY A 210 -18.73 -5.94 3.96
CA GLY A 210 -20.15 -5.60 3.99
C GLY A 210 -20.81 -5.74 5.36
N GLU A 211 -20.16 -6.40 6.33
CA GLU A 211 -20.65 -6.62 7.69
C GLU A 211 -19.90 -5.78 8.75
N CYS A 212 -18.81 -5.10 8.34
CA CYS A 212 -18.02 -4.24 9.21
C CYS A 212 -18.80 -3.05 9.81
N GLU A 213 -18.18 -2.44 10.82
CA GLU A 213 -18.58 -1.13 11.32
C GLU A 213 -17.69 -0.04 10.70
N ILE A 214 -18.26 1.12 10.39
CA ILE A 214 -17.51 2.27 9.87
C ILE A 214 -17.41 3.32 10.97
N VAL A 215 -16.19 3.81 11.22
CA VAL A 215 -15.92 4.98 12.05
C VAL A 215 -15.49 6.12 11.15
N MET A 216 -16.07 7.30 11.38
CA MET A 216 -15.69 8.54 10.70
C MET A 216 -15.28 9.56 11.74
N GLY A 217 -14.12 10.19 11.57
CA GLY A 217 -13.57 11.20 12.48
C GLY A 217 -13.45 12.58 11.82
N THR A 218 -13.75 13.64 12.56
CA THR A 218 -13.70 15.03 12.06
C THR A 218 -12.55 15.84 12.67
N ALA A 219 -12.14 16.90 11.97
CA ALA A 219 -11.05 17.78 12.41
C ALA A 219 -11.33 18.44 13.78
N ALA A 220 -12.60 18.76 14.06
CA ALA A 220 -13.04 19.31 15.35
C ALA A 220 -13.18 18.26 16.48
N GLY A 221 -12.77 17.01 16.24
CA GLY A 221 -12.77 15.96 17.26
C GLY A 221 -14.16 15.37 17.52
N LYS A 222 -15.02 15.31 16.50
CA LYS A 222 -16.24 14.50 16.52
C LYS A 222 -15.99 13.16 15.84
N SER A 223 -16.81 12.17 16.17
CA SER A 223 -16.84 10.88 15.47
C SER A 223 -18.23 10.29 15.42
N ILE A 224 -18.51 9.51 14.38
CA ILE A 224 -19.69 8.65 14.31
C ILE A 224 -19.24 7.22 14.05
N ARG A 225 -19.96 6.24 14.63
CA ARG A 225 -19.82 4.82 14.35
C ARG A 225 -21.16 4.25 13.94
N PHE A 226 -21.24 3.60 12.79
CA PHE A 226 -22.46 2.98 12.26
C PHE A 226 -22.13 1.69 11.53
N ARG A 227 -23.13 0.83 11.30
CA ARG A 227 -22.92 -0.43 10.57
C ARG A 227 -22.82 -0.16 9.08
N GLU A 228 -21.90 -0.82 8.40
CA GLU A 228 -21.76 -0.70 6.95
C GLU A 228 -23.03 -1.14 6.19
N SER A 229 -23.83 -2.04 6.78
CA SER A 229 -25.14 -2.45 6.26
C SER A 229 -26.10 -1.28 6.04
N ASP A 230 -25.92 -0.16 6.76
CA ASP A 230 -26.73 1.06 6.59
C ASP A 230 -26.39 1.83 5.29
N VAL A 231 -25.34 1.40 4.58
CA VAL A 231 -24.94 1.90 3.28
C VAL A 231 -25.16 0.80 2.25
N ARG A 232 -26.17 0.97 1.40
CA ARG A 232 -26.40 0.02 0.29
C ARG A 232 -25.22 0.03 -0.71
N PRO A 233 -24.87 -1.11 -1.32
CA PRO A 233 -23.98 -1.13 -2.47
C PRO A 233 -24.52 -0.25 -3.61
N MET A 234 -23.63 0.50 -4.24
CA MET A 234 -23.94 1.41 -5.34
C MET A 234 -22.94 1.23 -6.49
N GLY A 235 -23.32 1.69 -7.67
CA GLY A 235 -22.40 1.76 -8.80
C GLY A 235 -21.34 2.86 -8.66
N ARG A 236 -20.32 2.81 -9.52
CA ARG A 236 -19.20 3.77 -9.52
C ARG A 236 -19.65 5.22 -9.68
N ASN A 237 -20.60 5.51 -10.58
CA ASN A 237 -21.06 6.88 -10.85
C ASN A 237 -22.06 7.42 -9.80
N ALA A 238 -22.34 6.67 -8.72
CA ALA A 238 -23.19 7.19 -7.67
C ALA A 238 -22.44 8.17 -6.76
N ARG A 239 -23.18 9.15 -6.23
CA ARG A 239 -22.70 10.16 -5.27
C ARG A 239 -22.39 9.59 -3.88
N GLY A 240 -23.16 8.60 -3.44
CA GLY A 240 -23.13 8.13 -2.07
C GLY A 240 -24.21 8.78 -1.21
N VAL A 241 -24.08 8.61 0.10
CA VAL A 241 -25.10 8.98 1.09
C VAL A 241 -24.43 9.61 2.32
N ILE A 242 -25.12 10.48 3.06
CA ILE A 242 -24.54 11.24 4.20
C ILE A 242 -24.03 10.41 5.40
N GLY A 243 -22.73 10.16 5.51
CA GLY A 243 -22.11 9.38 6.59
C GLY A 243 -22.19 10.06 7.97
N ILE A 244 -21.76 11.33 8.03
CA ILE A 244 -21.77 12.16 9.24
C ILE A 244 -22.25 13.57 8.90
N ARG A 245 -23.05 14.17 9.79
CA ARG A 245 -23.41 15.60 9.71
C ARG A 245 -22.42 16.42 10.52
N MET A 246 -21.84 17.45 9.90
CA MET A 246 -20.81 18.29 10.50
C MET A 246 -21.25 19.75 10.49
N ALA A 247 -20.63 20.56 11.35
CA ALA A 247 -20.79 22.01 11.27
C ALA A 247 -20.10 22.53 9.98
N PRO A 248 -20.54 23.67 9.41
CA PRO A 248 -19.95 24.20 8.16
C PRO A 248 -18.44 24.46 8.22
N SER A 249 -17.89 24.69 9.41
CA SER A 249 -16.46 24.94 9.65
C SER A 249 -15.64 23.68 9.97
N ASP A 250 -16.29 22.51 9.98
CA ASP A 250 -15.66 21.22 10.27
C ASP A 250 -15.58 20.39 8.98
N GLN A 251 -14.67 19.43 8.97
CA GLN A 251 -14.46 18.54 7.84
C GLN A 251 -14.08 17.16 8.32
N LEU A 252 -14.39 16.17 7.49
CA LEU A 252 -13.92 14.82 7.72
C LEU A 252 -12.39 14.79 7.59
N VAL A 253 -11.72 14.07 8.49
CA VAL A 253 -10.27 13.84 8.42
C VAL A 253 -9.91 12.38 8.21
N GLU A 254 -10.78 11.46 8.61
CA GLU A 254 -10.52 10.03 8.46
C GLU A 254 -11.82 9.22 8.38
N MET A 255 -11.78 8.12 7.64
CA MET A 255 -12.80 7.06 7.67
C MET A 255 -12.09 5.71 7.77
N GLU A 256 -12.42 4.94 8.80
CA GLU A 256 -11.88 3.60 9.02
C GLU A 256 -13.02 2.57 8.90
N VAL A 257 -12.76 1.49 8.17
CA VAL A 257 -13.55 0.25 8.23
C VAL A 257 -12.98 -0.61 9.35
N LEU A 258 -13.74 -0.82 10.42
CA LEU A 258 -13.27 -1.58 11.57
C LEU A 258 -13.33 -3.09 11.32
N ALA A 259 -12.19 -3.75 11.50
CA ALA A 259 -12.11 -5.20 11.65
C ALA A 259 -12.30 -5.59 13.12
N GLY A 260 -13.38 -6.30 13.44
CA GLY A 260 -13.67 -6.73 14.82
C GLY A 260 -14.02 -5.57 15.74
N ARG A 261 -13.42 -5.54 16.94
CA ARG A 261 -13.72 -4.56 18.01
C ARG A 261 -12.44 -3.92 18.58
N PRO A 262 -11.63 -3.24 17.76
CA PRO A 262 -10.36 -2.68 18.18
C PRO A 262 -10.53 -1.40 18.99
N ASP A 263 -9.54 -0.99 19.77
CA ASP A 263 -9.52 0.37 20.31
C ASP A 263 -9.46 1.39 19.15
N ILE A 264 -9.97 2.60 19.37
CA ILE A 264 -9.86 3.72 18.42
C ILE A 264 -8.69 4.61 18.83
N LEU A 265 -7.68 4.70 17.98
CA LEU A 265 -6.59 5.66 18.08
C LEU A 265 -7.01 6.98 17.45
N SER A 266 -6.90 8.06 18.21
CA SER A 266 -7.07 9.43 17.71
C SER A 266 -5.79 10.22 17.91
N VAL A 267 -5.30 10.87 16.85
CA VAL A 267 -4.08 11.69 16.86
C VAL A 267 -4.37 13.09 16.34
N THR A 268 -3.76 14.10 16.94
CA THR A 268 -3.90 15.51 16.55
C THR A 268 -2.65 16.04 15.86
N SER A 269 -2.82 17.15 15.14
CA SER A 269 -1.76 17.77 14.35
C SER A 269 -0.54 18.19 15.18
N LYS A 270 -0.70 18.46 16.49
CA LYS A 270 0.44 18.77 17.39
C LYS A 270 1.03 17.53 18.08
N GLY A 271 0.80 16.33 17.54
CA GLY A 271 1.45 15.10 18.00
C GLY A 271 0.91 14.53 19.30
N TYR A 272 -0.33 14.87 19.69
CA TYR A 272 -0.99 14.26 20.83
C TYR A 272 -1.97 13.20 20.38
N GLY A 273 -2.11 12.12 21.13
CA GLY A 273 -3.09 11.10 20.83
C GLY A 273 -3.36 10.16 21.99
N LYS A 274 -4.32 9.27 21.77
CA LYS A 274 -4.80 8.31 22.75
C LYS A 274 -5.52 7.17 22.06
N ARG A 275 -5.57 6.03 22.75
CA ARG A 275 -6.47 4.93 22.42
C ARG A 275 -7.71 5.01 23.30
N THR A 276 -8.85 4.68 22.75
CA THR A 276 -10.08 4.59 23.51
C THR A 276 -10.87 3.37 23.06
N GLY A 277 -11.37 2.58 24.01
CA GLY A 277 -12.14 1.40 23.71
C GLY A 277 -13.32 1.65 22.78
N VAL A 278 -13.52 0.76 21.81
CA VAL A 278 -14.61 0.87 20.84
C VAL A 278 -15.97 0.98 21.52
N GLU A 279 -16.13 0.33 22.67
CA GLU A 279 -17.32 0.34 23.51
C GLU A 279 -17.75 1.75 23.93
N GLU A 280 -16.82 2.70 24.07
CA GLU A 280 -17.17 4.08 24.37
C GLU A 280 -17.81 4.78 23.16
N TYR A 281 -17.55 4.31 21.94
CA TYR A 281 -18.10 4.84 20.70
C TYR A 281 -19.44 4.18 20.38
N ARG A 282 -20.50 4.52 21.12
CA ARG A 282 -21.84 3.94 20.88
C ARG A 282 -22.24 3.90 19.41
N LEU A 283 -22.85 2.79 18.98
CA LEU A 283 -23.44 2.68 17.66
C LEU A 283 -24.52 3.74 17.46
N GLN A 284 -24.54 4.33 16.29
CA GLN A 284 -25.45 5.38 15.87
C GLN A 284 -25.98 5.06 14.47
N GLY A 285 -27.14 5.64 14.13
CA GLY A 285 -27.57 5.67 12.74
C GLY A 285 -26.67 6.61 11.93
N ARG A 286 -26.33 6.20 10.72
CA ARG A 286 -25.58 7.02 9.74
C ARG A 286 -26.26 8.39 9.54
N GLY A 287 -25.45 9.44 9.36
CA GLY A 287 -25.92 10.81 9.18
C GLY A 287 -26.21 11.56 10.49
N GLY A 288 -25.91 10.96 11.65
CA GLY A 288 -25.90 11.68 12.92
C GLY A 288 -24.79 12.74 13.00
N SER A 289 -24.88 13.63 13.99
CA SER A 289 -23.82 14.62 14.29
C SER A 289 -22.61 14.02 15.04
N GLY A 290 -22.68 12.73 15.36
CA GLY A 290 -21.64 12.04 16.11
C GLY A 290 -21.55 12.47 17.57
N ILE A 291 -20.46 12.02 18.19
CA ILE A 291 -20.11 12.21 19.60
C ILE A 291 -18.68 12.72 19.71
N ILE A 292 -18.26 13.19 20.88
CA ILE A 292 -16.88 13.66 21.07
C ILE A 292 -15.91 12.48 20.92
N ASN A 293 -14.95 12.61 20.02
CA ASN A 293 -13.84 11.67 19.81
C ASN A 293 -12.63 12.06 20.67
N MET A 294 -12.31 13.36 20.66
CA MET A 294 -11.15 13.93 21.34
C MET A 294 -11.40 15.42 21.61
N ARG A 295 -10.92 15.94 22.74
CA ARG A 295 -10.99 17.39 23.00
C ARG A 295 -9.87 18.11 22.26
N THR A 296 -10.21 18.80 21.17
CA THR A 296 -9.28 19.66 20.46
C THR A 296 -9.12 21.00 21.18
N THR A 297 -7.88 21.39 21.48
CA THR A 297 -7.54 22.68 22.11
C THR A 297 -6.40 23.34 21.34
N ALA A 298 -6.06 24.59 21.67
CA ALA A 298 -4.87 25.25 21.10
C ALA A 298 -3.58 24.44 21.35
N ARG A 299 -3.49 23.70 22.46
CA ARG A 299 -2.36 22.81 22.78
C ARG A 299 -2.28 21.62 21.83
N ASN A 300 -3.42 21.00 21.51
CA ASN A 300 -3.46 19.75 20.75
C ASN A 300 -3.53 19.97 19.23
N GLY A 301 -4.17 21.05 18.79
CA GLY A 301 -4.55 21.21 17.39
C GLY A 301 -5.79 20.38 17.02
N ARG A 302 -6.00 20.23 15.71
CA ARG A 302 -7.12 19.47 15.12
C ARG A 302 -6.78 17.99 15.10
N VAL A 303 -7.80 17.13 15.09
CA VAL A 303 -7.59 15.68 14.83
C VAL A 303 -7.16 15.51 13.38
N VAL A 304 -6.19 14.62 13.15
CA VAL A 304 -5.62 14.29 11.82
C VAL A 304 -5.65 12.80 11.52
N VAL A 305 -5.72 11.93 12.53
CA VAL A 305 -5.83 10.48 12.35
C VAL A 305 -6.93 9.95 13.27
N THR A 306 -7.76 9.04 12.78
CA THR A 306 -8.71 8.24 13.56
C THR A 306 -8.78 6.83 12.98
N THR A 307 -8.08 5.86 13.59
CA THR A 307 -7.98 4.50 13.06
C THR A 307 -8.19 3.46 14.16
N GLY A 308 -8.63 2.25 13.79
CA GLY A 308 -8.76 1.13 14.71
C GLY A 308 -7.40 0.50 14.98
N VAL A 309 -7.12 0.17 16.23
CA VAL A 309 -5.85 -0.40 16.68
C VAL A 309 -6.06 -1.41 17.82
N SER A 310 -5.28 -2.47 17.82
CA SER A 310 -5.17 -3.50 18.86
C SER A 310 -3.90 -3.28 19.68
N ASP A 311 -3.67 -4.07 20.73
CA ASP A 311 -2.44 -3.94 21.53
C ASP A 311 -1.18 -4.43 20.80
N GLU A 312 -1.33 -5.40 19.90
CA GLU A 312 -0.27 -6.01 19.08
C GLU A 312 0.08 -5.18 17.84
N ASP A 313 -0.70 -4.14 17.55
CA ASP A 313 -0.44 -3.31 16.38
C ASP A 313 0.70 -2.31 16.64
N GLN A 314 1.33 -1.87 15.57
CA GLN A 314 2.19 -0.70 15.57
C GLN A 314 1.55 0.43 14.76
N ILE A 315 1.96 1.64 15.08
CA ILE A 315 1.46 2.86 14.43
C ILE A 315 2.63 3.58 13.79
N LEU A 316 2.47 3.94 12.52
CA LEU A 316 3.33 4.88 11.84
C LEU A 316 2.66 6.25 11.81
N LEU A 317 3.35 7.28 12.27
CA LEU A 317 2.94 8.68 12.10
C LEU A 317 3.98 9.39 11.27
N ILE A 318 3.51 10.29 10.40
CA ILE A 318 4.37 11.15 9.59
C ILE A 318 4.08 12.62 9.85
N THR A 319 5.14 13.43 9.89
CA THR A 319 5.05 14.88 10.00
C THR A 319 5.15 15.58 8.65
N ALA A 320 4.73 16.84 8.59
CA ALA A 320 4.83 17.67 7.40
C ALA A 320 6.27 17.76 6.89
N GLN A 321 7.23 17.87 7.81
CA GLN A 321 8.67 17.87 7.51
C GLN A 321 9.25 16.47 7.18
N GLY A 322 8.40 15.45 7.02
CA GLY A 322 8.82 14.12 6.58
C GLY A 322 9.48 13.26 7.64
N LYS A 323 9.29 13.55 8.94
CA LYS A 323 9.71 12.66 10.01
C LYS A 323 8.69 11.57 10.21
N ILE A 324 9.15 10.32 10.23
CA ILE A 324 8.32 9.14 10.46
C ILE A 324 8.68 8.54 11.82
N ILE A 325 7.69 8.32 12.67
CA ILE A 325 7.83 7.54 13.90
C ILE A 325 6.99 6.28 13.79
N ARG A 326 7.59 5.13 14.06
CA ARG A 326 6.91 3.85 14.27
C ARG A 326 6.89 3.57 15.77
N MET A 327 5.76 3.21 16.34
CA MET A 327 5.65 2.90 17.77
C MET A 327 4.61 1.82 18.04
N ASP A 328 4.80 1.06 19.11
CA ASP A 328 3.84 0.03 19.53
C ASP A 328 2.57 0.68 20.10
N ALA A 329 1.42 0.18 19.67
CA ALA A 329 0.13 0.69 20.10
C ALA A 329 -0.10 0.47 21.60
N SER A 330 0.34 -0.67 22.15
CA SER A 330 0.34 -0.96 23.59
C SER A 330 1.02 0.16 24.41
N GLY A 331 2.03 0.81 23.83
CA GLY A 331 2.71 1.96 24.41
C GLY A 331 1.88 3.25 24.42
N ILE A 332 0.69 3.32 23.83
CA ILE A 332 -0.18 4.50 23.80
C ILE A 332 -1.25 4.40 24.89
N SER A 333 -1.40 5.46 25.69
CA SER A 333 -2.37 5.51 26.78
C SER A 333 -3.80 5.24 26.31
N ARG A 334 -4.44 4.26 26.94
CA ARG A 334 -5.86 3.94 26.80
C ARG A 334 -6.68 4.75 27.80
N ILE A 335 -7.36 5.79 27.33
CA ILE A 335 -8.15 6.72 28.16
C ILE A 335 -9.44 7.13 27.45
N GLY A 336 -10.40 7.66 28.20
CA GLY A 336 -11.73 7.96 27.67
C GLY A 336 -11.78 8.99 26.54
N ARG A 337 -12.89 9.01 25.79
CA ARG A 337 -13.03 9.82 24.56
C ARG A 337 -12.85 11.32 24.78
N ALA A 338 -13.50 11.88 25.79
CA ALA A 338 -13.54 13.32 26.03
C ALA A 338 -12.28 13.85 26.74
N THR A 339 -11.10 13.37 26.37
CA THR A 339 -9.79 13.76 26.92
C THR A 339 -8.89 14.36 25.83
N GLN A 340 -7.75 14.93 26.24
CA GLN A 340 -6.77 15.55 25.34
C GLN A 340 -5.68 14.58 24.83
N GLY A 341 -5.59 13.36 25.37
CA GLY A 341 -4.49 12.45 25.02
C GLY A 341 -3.12 12.86 25.57
N VAL A 342 -2.12 12.08 25.20
CA VAL A 342 -0.71 12.20 25.61
C VAL A 342 0.17 12.46 24.39
N ARG A 343 1.39 12.94 24.60
CA ARG A 343 2.33 13.21 23.49
C ARG A 343 2.82 11.89 22.89
N LEU A 344 2.63 11.72 21.57
CA LEU A 344 3.07 10.56 20.78
C LEU A 344 4.38 10.82 20.04
N ILE A 345 4.57 12.03 19.53
CA ILE A 345 5.78 12.46 18.81
C ILE A 345 6.24 13.82 19.34
N GLN A 346 7.55 14.00 19.44
CA GLN A 346 8.14 15.31 19.68
C GLN A 346 8.30 16.04 18.35
N LEU A 347 7.55 17.12 18.17
CA LEU A 347 7.61 17.97 16.98
C LEU A 347 8.62 19.10 17.18
N GLU A 348 9.26 19.49 16.09
CA GLU A 348 10.04 20.73 16.03
C GLU A 348 9.12 21.93 15.80
N GLU A 349 9.67 23.14 15.96
CA GLU A 349 8.92 24.36 15.74
C GLU A 349 8.45 24.44 14.27
N GLY A 350 7.16 24.74 14.08
CA GLY A 350 6.54 24.78 12.75
C GLY A 350 6.17 23.42 12.16
N ASP A 351 6.52 22.30 12.80
CA ASP A 351 6.16 20.96 12.30
C ASP A 351 4.78 20.50 12.83
N ALA A 352 4.15 19.58 12.10
CA ALA A 352 2.84 19.04 12.44
C ALA A 352 2.69 17.60 11.94
N VAL A 353 1.97 16.76 12.68
CA VAL A 353 1.51 15.46 12.19
C VAL A 353 0.47 15.68 11.10
N VAL A 354 0.66 15.02 9.96
CA VAL A 354 -0.18 15.17 8.77
C VAL A 354 -0.93 13.90 8.41
N SER A 355 -0.36 12.73 8.71
CA SER A 355 -0.97 11.43 8.42
C SER A 355 -0.40 10.37 9.37
N GLY A 356 -1.09 9.24 9.45
CA GLY A 356 -0.63 8.08 10.18
C GLY A 356 -1.51 6.87 9.90
N MET A 357 -0.97 5.69 10.15
CA MET A 357 -1.66 4.44 9.89
C MET A 357 -1.25 3.33 10.85
N ARG A 358 -2.12 2.32 10.96
CA ARG A 358 -1.85 1.04 11.62
C ARG A 358 -0.99 0.14 10.71
N THR A 359 -0.05 -0.57 11.30
CA THR A 359 0.58 -1.76 10.74
C THR A 359 0.41 -2.90 11.73
N ALA A 360 0.10 -4.10 11.23
CA ALA A 360 0.16 -5.30 12.06
C ALA A 360 1.64 -5.57 12.41
N GLU A 361 1.89 -6.10 13.60
CA GLU A 361 3.19 -6.71 13.89
C GLU A 361 3.21 -8.10 13.21
N ARG A 362 4.14 -8.31 12.28
CA ARG A 362 4.51 -9.67 11.85
C ARG A 362 5.68 -10.11 12.72
N GLU A 363 5.58 -11.32 13.27
CA GLU A 363 6.76 -12.01 13.78
C GLU A 363 7.78 -12.11 12.64
N GLU A 364 8.95 -11.48 12.80
CA GLU A 364 10.07 -11.64 11.88
C GLU A 364 10.56 -13.10 11.94
N GLU A 365 10.05 -13.97 11.08
CA GLU A 365 10.71 -15.25 10.80
C GLU A 365 11.99 -14.98 10.00
N GLY A 366 13.15 -15.10 10.66
CA GLY A 366 14.41 -15.41 9.99
C GLY A 366 15.54 -14.41 10.19
N LYS A 367 16.38 -14.69 11.20
CA LYS A 367 17.81 -14.32 11.34
C LYS A 367 18.36 -13.36 10.27
N SER A 368 18.52 -12.09 10.62
CA SER A 368 19.44 -11.20 9.91
C SER A 368 20.85 -11.80 9.96
N ALA A 369 21.39 -12.21 8.80
CA ALA A 369 22.83 -12.34 8.63
C ALA A 369 23.47 -10.97 8.92
N PRO A 370 24.66 -10.92 9.55
CA PRO A 370 25.29 -9.64 9.85
C PRO A 370 25.64 -8.96 8.52
N VAL A 371 25.03 -7.80 8.28
CA VAL A 371 25.45 -6.89 7.22
C VAL A 371 26.89 -6.48 7.55
N ALA A 372 27.81 -6.82 6.64
CA ALA A 372 29.18 -6.34 6.69
C ALA A 372 29.15 -4.80 6.62
N THR A 373 29.51 -4.15 7.72
CA THR A 373 29.85 -2.73 7.73
C THR A 373 31.10 -2.54 6.88
N ALA A 374 30.97 -1.85 5.75
CA ALA A 374 32.11 -1.23 5.10
C ALA A 374 32.75 -0.24 6.10
N PRO A 375 34.08 -0.23 6.27
CA PRO A 375 34.72 0.71 7.17
C PRO A 375 34.63 2.13 6.60
N ASP A 376 34.32 3.09 7.48
CA ASP A 376 34.39 4.54 7.21
C ASP A 376 35.82 4.93 6.79
N GLU A 377 35.95 5.67 5.68
CA GLU A 377 37.24 6.16 5.14
C GLU A 377 37.76 7.45 5.80
N ASP A 378 37.27 7.82 7.00
CA ASP A 378 37.66 9.07 7.68
C ASP A 378 38.31 8.83 9.07
N GLU A 379 39.20 7.84 9.21
CA GLU A 379 40.13 7.76 10.34
C GLU A 379 41.57 7.99 9.86
N GLU A 380 42.05 9.21 10.08
CA GLU A 380 43.44 9.62 9.91
C GLU A 380 44.33 8.79 10.86
N PRO A 381 45.43 8.16 10.40
CA PRO A 381 46.19 7.24 11.24
C PRO A 381 46.93 8.00 12.36
N PRO A 382 46.97 7.46 13.59
CA PRO A 382 47.70 8.09 14.68
C PRO A 382 49.21 8.06 14.40
N ARG A 383 49.89 9.16 14.71
CA ARG A 383 51.35 9.26 14.62
C ARG A 383 52.00 8.28 15.62
N PRO A 384 53.15 7.66 15.28
CA PRO A 384 53.85 6.80 16.22
C PRO A 384 54.34 7.61 17.43
N GLU A 385 53.96 7.18 18.63
CA GLU A 385 54.55 7.64 19.89
C GLU A 385 55.99 7.14 20.01
N GLU A 386 56.89 8.05 20.39
CA GLU A 386 58.27 7.77 20.77
C GLU A 386 58.30 6.81 21.97
N LEU A 387 58.83 5.60 21.76
CA LEU A 387 59.25 4.71 22.83
C LEU A 387 60.50 5.29 23.49
N ALA A 388 60.30 5.94 24.64
CA ALA A 388 61.36 6.16 25.61
C ALA A 388 61.90 4.81 26.07
N ALA A 389 63.17 4.57 25.77
CA ALA A 389 63.95 3.49 26.34
C ALA A 389 64.73 4.06 27.52
N ASP A 390 64.50 3.48 28.70
CA ASP A 390 65.34 3.46 29.90
C ASP A 390 64.72 2.32 30.74
N ASP A 391 65.39 1.39 31.40
CA ASP A 391 66.78 1.03 31.63
C ASP A 391 66.69 -0.35 32.34
N GLU A 392 67.70 -1.21 32.19
CA GLU A 392 68.25 -2.09 33.25
C GLU A 392 69.16 -3.15 32.64
N GLY A 393 70.48 -2.98 32.81
CA GLY A 393 71.45 -4.05 32.58
C GLY A 393 72.93 -3.67 32.46
N ASN A 394 73.50 -2.91 33.41
CA ASN A 394 74.72 -3.22 34.21
C ASN A 394 75.38 -1.98 34.81
#